data_AF-A0A383WPL5-F1
#
_entry.id   AF-A0A383WPL5-F1
#
_cell.length_a   1.000
_cell.length_b   1.000
_cell.length_c   1.000
_cell.angle_alpha   90.00
_cell.angle_beta   90.00
_cell.angle_gamma   90.00
#
_symmetry.space_group_name_H-M   'P 1'
#
loop_
_entity.id
_entity.type
_entity.pdbx_description
1 polymer ?
#
loop_
_entity_poly.entity_id
_entity_poly.type
_entity_poly.pdbx_seq_one_letter_code
_entity_poly.pdbx_strand_id
1 'polypeptide(L)'
;MCRNYLRDYGGPLVDWPGDDVKPDWAALYPIPASKRIEDRPTKKRRHAQQAAGASAADTEVSSDDDDDFWLSPRMACRLHFAGRQYVNAWCLQDSGGYDQPVLDDLPPVVVPYAKGKAWMAAYTQAAMRLVRRLEKGVELRPNCTAEELVLHRLIDMAKISWEEEDEVVAEAIKGLPRSTLDEDFDLVSDAAFQDHDVLMLFDMPQLINTSEMSQMMGCANLHPQDWFKPFKQHLTSNHV
;
A
#
# COMPACT_ATOMS: atom_id res chain seq x y z
N MET A 1 -7.82 -19.39 17.97
CA MET A 1 -6.46 -19.93 18.15
C MET A 1 -5.63 -19.44 16.98
N CYS A 2 -4.84 -18.38 17.13
CA CYS A 2 -4.27 -17.66 15.99
C CYS A 2 -2.77 -17.37 16.16
N ARG A 3 -2.00 -18.36 16.63
CA ARG A 3 -0.56 -18.23 16.93
C ARG A 3 0.39 -18.86 15.91
N ASN A 4 -0.13 -19.54 14.88
CA ASN A 4 0.67 -20.38 14.00
C ASN A 4 0.79 -19.87 12.54
N TYR A 5 0.08 -18.81 12.15
CA TYR A 5 -0.09 -18.50 10.72
C TYR A 5 1.23 -18.26 9.97
N LEU A 6 2.20 -17.58 10.60
CA LEU A 6 3.54 -17.36 10.05
C LEU A 6 4.42 -18.63 10.00
N ARG A 7 3.88 -19.84 10.24
CA ARG A 7 4.67 -21.08 10.32
C ARG A 7 4.43 -22.04 9.16
N ASP A 8 3.20 -22.06 8.64
CA ASP A 8 2.75 -23.08 7.69
C ASP A 8 3.09 -22.72 6.23
N TYR A 9 3.42 -21.44 5.95
CA TYR A 9 4.05 -20.96 4.71
C TYR A 9 5.59 -20.80 4.83
N GLY A 10 6.19 -21.48 5.81
CA GLY A 10 7.57 -21.24 6.25
C GLY A 10 7.62 -20.17 7.34
N GLY A 11 8.48 -20.38 8.34
CA GLY A 11 8.64 -19.49 9.50
C GLY A 11 8.97 -18.04 9.10
N PRO A 12 8.69 -17.03 9.95
CA PRO A 12 9.08 -15.66 9.64
C PRO A 12 10.61 -15.55 9.70
N LEU A 13 11.27 -15.42 8.54
CA LEU A 13 12.72 -15.16 8.47
C LEU A 13 13.08 -13.77 9.00
N VAL A 14 12.14 -12.83 8.90
CA VAL A 14 12.20 -11.53 9.56
C VAL A 14 11.58 -11.66 10.93
N ASP A 15 12.35 -11.44 11.99
CA ASP A 15 11.78 -11.11 13.29
C ASP A 15 11.04 -9.76 13.14
N TRP A 16 9.72 -9.79 13.27
CA TRP A 16 8.88 -8.60 13.21
C TRP A 16 8.62 -8.14 14.65
N PRO A 17 9.45 -7.25 15.25
CA PRO A 17 9.20 -6.77 16.61
C PRO A 17 7.80 -6.17 16.68
N GLY A 18 7.01 -6.67 17.64
CA GLY A 18 5.59 -6.37 17.79
C GLY A 18 4.61 -7.49 17.42
N ASP A 19 5.07 -8.65 16.90
CA ASP A 19 4.17 -9.71 16.37
C ASP A 19 3.13 -10.30 17.36
N ASP A 20 3.35 -10.16 18.67
CA ASP A 20 2.35 -10.50 19.70
C ASP A 20 1.16 -9.51 19.77
N VAL A 21 1.27 -8.33 19.15
CA VAL A 21 0.29 -7.22 19.20
C VAL A 21 -0.17 -6.87 17.79
N LYS A 22 -1.36 -7.34 17.42
CA LYS A 22 -2.02 -6.90 16.18
C LYS A 22 -2.41 -5.42 16.27
N PRO A 23 -2.19 -4.60 15.22
CA PRO A 23 -2.72 -3.24 15.16
C PRO A 23 -4.24 -3.21 15.31
N ASP A 24 -4.77 -2.23 16.03
CA ASP A 24 -6.20 -1.95 16.04
C ASP A 24 -6.56 -1.15 14.78
N TRP A 25 -6.76 -1.86 13.68
CA TRP A 25 -7.11 -1.26 12.39
C TRP A 25 -8.34 -0.36 12.45
N ALA A 26 -9.30 -0.62 13.34
CA ALA A 26 -10.52 0.17 13.47
C ALA A 26 -10.29 1.49 14.23
N ALA A 27 -9.34 1.52 15.16
CA ALA A 27 -8.90 2.75 15.83
C ALA A 27 -7.90 3.56 14.99
N LEU A 28 -7.03 2.90 14.21
CA LEU A 28 -6.02 3.54 13.35
C LEU A 28 -6.60 4.13 12.06
N TYR A 29 -7.65 3.51 11.49
CA TYR A 29 -8.27 3.92 10.23
C TYR A 29 -9.78 4.17 10.40
N PRO A 30 -10.21 5.18 11.18
CA PRO A 30 -11.60 5.38 11.53
C PRO A 30 -12.46 5.77 10.32
N ILE A 31 -13.37 4.89 9.90
CA ILE A 31 -14.31 5.16 8.79
C ILE A 31 -15.45 6.08 9.28
N PRO A 32 -15.77 7.19 8.59
CA PRO A 32 -16.93 8.02 8.91
C PRO A 32 -18.24 7.32 8.53
N ALA A 33 -19.34 7.63 9.24
CA ALA A 33 -20.62 6.94 9.07
C ALA A 33 -21.21 7.02 7.65
N SER A 34 -20.86 8.05 6.86
CA SER A 34 -21.21 8.20 5.44
C SER A 34 -20.72 7.03 4.57
N LYS A 35 -19.49 6.54 4.83
CA LYS A 35 -18.81 5.51 4.03
C LYS A 35 -19.02 4.09 4.56
N ARG A 36 -19.69 3.90 5.72
CA ARG A 36 -19.95 2.57 6.33
C ARG A 36 -21.10 1.85 5.64
N ILE A 37 -20.92 0.56 5.34
CA ILE A 37 -21.96 -0.24 4.65
C ILE A 37 -23.16 -0.50 5.58
N GLU A 38 -22.93 -0.66 6.88
CA GLU A 38 -23.96 -0.98 7.87
C GLU A 38 -24.90 0.20 8.16
N ASP A 39 -24.40 1.43 8.10
CA ASP A 39 -25.16 2.66 8.33
C ASP A 39 -25.96 3.12 7.09
N ARG A 40 -25.68 2.58 5.90
CA ARG A 40 -26.38 2.94 4.66
C ARG A 40 -27.89 2.63 4.80
N PRO A 41 -28.78 3.62 4.63
CA PRO A 41 -30.22 3.40 4.76
C PRO A 41 -30.70 2.36 3.74
N THR A 42 -31.42 1.34 4.22
CA THR A 42 -31.99 0.27 3.38
C THR A 42 -32.87 0.85 2.26
N LYS A 43 -33.05 0.15 1.14
CA LYS A 43 -33.89 0.61 0.01
C LYS A 43 -35.28 1.10 0.47
N LYS A 44 -35.90 0.41 1.43
CA LYS A 44 -37.17 0.80 2.06
C LYS A 44 -37.10 2.13 2.82
N ARG A 45 -36.00 2.37 3.56
CA ARG A 45 -35.75 3.62 4.30
C ARG A 45 -35.44 4.78 3.34
N ARG A 46 -34.66 4.56 2.29
CA ARG A 46 -34.40 5.56 1.22
C ARG A 46 -35.68 6.03 0.55
N HIS A 47 -36.56 5.10 0.13
CA HIS A 47 -37.86 5.48 -0.44
C HIS A 47 -38.77 6.21 0.56
N ALA A 48 -38.76 5.83 1.84
CA ALA A 48 -39.52 6.56 2.87
C ALA A 48 -38.98 7.98 3.09
N GLN A 49 -37.65 8.18 3.06
CA GLN A 49 -37.02 9.50 3.17
C GLN A 49 -37.30 10.35 1.93
N GLN A 50 -37.23 9.79 0.72
CA GLN A 50 -37.60 10.48 -0.52
C GLN A 50 -39.09 10.86 -0.56
N ALA A 51 -39.99 10.00 -0.06
CA ALA A 51 -41.42 10.30 0.04
C ALA A 51 -41.77 11.35 1.11
N ALA A 52 -40.94 11.49 2.15
CA ALA A 52 -41.10 12.51 3.19
C ALA A 52 -40.41 13.86 2.84
N GLY A 53 -39.40 13.83 1.98
CA GLY A 53 -38.55 14.99 1.62
C GLY A 53 -39.07 15.86 0.48
N ALA A 54 -40.39 16.03 0.35
CA ALA A 54 -41.00 16.80 -0.75
C ALA A 54 -40.91 18.33 -0.56
N SER A 55 -39.69 18.85 -0.40
CA SER A 55 -39.37 20.28 -0.41
C SER A 55 -37.96 20.44 -0.97
N ALA A 56 -37.83 20.97 -2.19
CA ALA A 56 -36.54 21.20 -2.81
C ALA A 56 -35.77 22.32 -2.08
N ALA A 57 -34.67 21.94 -1.45
CA ALA A 57 -33.57 22.82 -1.12
C ALA A 57 -32.31 22.02 -1.45
N ASP A 58 -31.58 22.45 -2.49
CA ASP A 58 -30.31 21.85 -2.86
C ASP A 58 -29.26 22.22 -1.81
N THR A 59 -29.26 21.46 -0.72
CA THR A 59 -28.11 21.37 0.17
C THR A 59 -27.04 20.60 -0.59
N GLU A 60 -26.22 21.33 -1.34
CA GLU A 60 -24.88 20.88 -1.69
C GLU A 60 -24.16 20.57 -0.38
N VAL A 61 -24.16 19.30 0.00
CA VAL A 61 -23.33 18.81 1.10
C VAL A 61 -21.92 18.87 0.57
N SER A 62 -21.20 19.94 0.93
CA SER A 62 -19.78 20.13 0.68
C SER A 62 -19.05 18.80 0.93
N SER A 63 -18.45 18.27 -0.12
CA SER A 63 -17.74 17.00 -0.11
C SER A 63 -16.30 17.14 0.39
N ASP A 64 -15.89 18.37 0.72
CA ASP A 64 -14.51 18.74 1.05
C ASP A 64 -14.01 18.08 2.37
N ASP A 65 -14.92 17.64 3.25
CA ASP A 65 -14.63 16.84 4.46
C ASP A 65 -14.48 15.32 4.18
N ASP A 66 -14.82 14.86 2.96
CA ASP A 66 -14.96 13.43 2.62
C ASP A 66 -13.70 12.86 1.91
N ASP A 67 -12.73 13.73 1.57
CA ASP A 67 -11.48 13.46 0.83
C ASP A 67 -10.34 12.90 1.71
N ASP A 68 -10.28 13.25 3.00
CA ASP A 68 -9.28 12.73 3.95
C ASP A 68 -9.44 11.20 4.20
N PHE A 69 -10.58 10.61 3.82
CA PHE A 69 -10.95 9.22 4.13
C PHE A 69 -10.82 8.28 2.93
N TRP A 70 -9.59 8.08 2.46
CA TRP A 70 -9.26 7.19 1.34
C TRP A 70 -8.86 5.75 1.75
N LEU A 71 -8.52 5.48 3.01
CA LEU A 71 -8.06 4.15 3.46
C LEU A 71 -8.92 3.56 4.59
N SER A 72 -9.52 2.39 4.34
CA SER A 72 -10.33 1.64 5.32
C SER A 72 -9.46 0.72 6.22
N PRO A 73 -9.92 0.33 7.43
CA PRO A 73 -9.30 -0.71 8.27
C PRO A 73 -9.05 -2.02 7.53
N ARG A 74 -9.97 -2.40 6.64
CA ARG A 74 -9.90 -3.64 5.87
C ARG A 74 -8.86 -3.51 4.77
N MET A 75 -8.83 -2.38 4.08
CA MET A 75 -7.83 -2.09 3.06
C MET A 75 -6.42 -1.94 3.64
N ALA A 76 -6.25 -1.21 4.75
CA ALA A 76 -4.99 -1.10 5.49
C ALA A 76 -4.48 -2.48 5.96
N CYS A 77 -5.39 -3.35 6.45
CA CYS A 77 -5.05 -4.73 6.80
C CYS A 77 -4.65 -5.56 5.57
N ARG A 78 -5.34 -5.43 4.43
CA ARG A 78 -4.94 -6.10 3.16
C ARG A 78 -3.53 -5.68 2.72
N LEU A 79 -3.25 -4.37 2.67
CA LEU A 79 -1.93 -3.83 2.33
C LEU A 79 -0.84 -4.28 3.33
N HIS A 80 -1.18 -4.46 4.61
CA HIS A 80 -0.26 -4.98 5.63
C HIS A 80 0.09 -6.46 5.39
N PHE A 81 -0.90 -7.30 5.09
CA PHE A 81 -0.67 -8.69 4.69
C PHE A 81 0.18 -8.79 3.42
N ALA A 82 -0.14 -8.00 2.38
CA ALA A 82 0.65 -7.90 1.15
C ALA A 82 2.11 -7.50 1.44
N GLY A 83 2.33 -6.42 2.19
CA GLY A 83 3.66 -5.92 2.54
C GLY A 83 4.49 -6.89 3.38
N ARG A 84 3.87 -7.62 4.30
CA ARG A 84 4.58 -8.65 5.07
C ARG A 84 4.96 -9.86 4.22
N GLN A 85 4.11 -10.30 3.31
CA GLN A 85 4.44 -11.36 2.34
C GLN A 85 5.58 -10.93 1.42
N TYR A 86 5.52 -9.71 0.87
CA TYR A 86 6.55 -9.13 0.03
C TYR A 86 7.92 -9.07 0.74
N VAL A 87 7.99 -8.47 1.94
CA VAL A 87 9.23 -8.41 2.74
C VAL A 87 9.78 -9.80 3.08
N ASN A 88 8.92 -10.76 3.43
CA ASN A 88 9.37 -12.13 3.72
C ASN A 88 10.00 -12.79 2.48
N ALA A 89 9.44 -12.60 1.28
CA ALA A 89 10.00 -13.11 0.02
C ALA A 89 11.37 -12.48 -0.30
N TRP A 90 11.52 -11.17 -0.12
CA TRP A 90 12.79 -10.46 -0.30
C TRP A 90 13.88 -10.94 0.69
N CYS A 91 13.52 -11.25 1.94
CA CYS A 91 14.46 -11.80 2.92
C CYS A 91 14.83 -13.28 2.68
N LEU A 92 13.92 -14.09 2.13
CA LEU A 92 14.23 -15.43 1.62
C LEU A 92 15.28 -15.37 0.50
N GLN A 93 15.21 -14.36 -0.37
CA GLN A 93 16.14 -14.19 -1.48
C GLN A 93 17.56 -13.82 -1.01
N ASP A 94 17.74 -12.87 -0.09
CA ASP A 94 19.08 -12.52 0.44
C ASP A 94 19.73 -13.67 1.24
N SER A 95 18.89 -14.54 1.81
CA SER A 95 19.28 -15.79 2.47
C SER A 95 19.69 -16.90 1.49
N GLY A 96 19.54 -16.69 0.17
CA GLY A 96 19.88 -17.67 -0.87
C GLY A 96 18.84 -18.78 -1.06
N GLY A 97 17.58 -18.54 -0.68
CA GLY A 97 16.55 -19.58 -0.59
C GLY A 97 15.88 -20.00 -1.92
N TYR A 98 15.83 -19.13 -2.94
CA TYR A 98 15.07 -19.37 -4.18
C TYR A 98 15.70 -18.73 -5.42
N ASP A 99 15.53 -19.40 -6.57
CA ASP A 99 15.84 -18.88 -7.91
C ASP A 99 14.81 -17.82 -8.36
N GLN A 100 15.18 -16.55 -8.21
CA GLN A 100 14.87 -15.40 -9.10
C GLN A 100 13.56 -14.55 -9.16
N PRO A 101 12.28 -15.01 -9.18
CA PRO A 101 11.18 -14.25 -9.81
C PRO A 101 10.87 -12.89 -9.18
N VAL A 102 11.27 -12.69 -7.93
CA VAL A 102 11.24 -11.42 -7.20
C VAL A 102 11.97 -10.28 -7.94
N LEU A 103 12.87 -10.59 -8.89
CA LEU A 103 13.50 -9.61 -9.79
C LEU A 103 12.77 -9.38 -11.11
N ASP A 104 11.89 -10.31 -11.53
CA ASP A 104 11.06 -10.14 -12.73
C ASP A 104 9.93 -9.12 -12.46
N ASP A 105 9.55 -8.96 -11.18
CA ASP A 105 8.67 -7.89 -10.68
C ASP A 105 9.29 -6.47 -10.70
N LEU A 106 10.58 -6.33 -11.07
CA LEU A 106 11.29 -5.06 -11.11
C LEU A 106 11.56 -4.56 -12.54
N PRO A 107 11.68 -3.22 -12.74
CA PRO A 107 12.19 -2.66 -13.99
C PRO A 107 13.54 -3.30 -14.39
N PRO A 108 13.74 -3.72 -15.66
CA PRO A 108 14.94 -4.44 -16.09
C PRO A 108 16.27 -3.72 -15.81
N VAL A 109 16.23 -2.39 -15.70
CA VAL A 109 17.36 -1.53 -15.37
C VAL A 109 17.92 -1.75 -13.95
N VAL A 110 17.18 -2.41 -13.06
CA VAL A 110 17.58 -2.71 -11.67
C VAL A 110 18.43 -3.98 -11.56
N VAL A 111 18.32 -4.92 -12.51
CA VAL A 111 19.01 -6.22 -12.50
C VAL A 111 20.54 -6.16 -12.29
N PRO A 112 21.29 -5.15 -12.79
CA PRO A 112 22.70 -4.98 -12.44
C PRO A 112 22.96 -4.63 -10.97
N TYR A 113 22.04 -3.91 -10.34
CA TYR A 113 22.15 -3.35 -8.99
C TYR A 113 21.67 -4.32 -7.90
N ALA A 114 20.60 -5.09 -8.18
CA ALA A 114 20.08 -6.12 -7.29
C ALA A 114 21.10 -7.25 -6.96
N LYS A 115 22.21 -7.33 -7.71
CA LYS A 115 23.34 -8.23 -7.39
C LYS A 115 24.12 -7.80 -6.13
N GLY A 116 23.97 -6.56 -5.68
CA GLY A 116 24.62 -6.03 -4.49
C GLY A 116 23.75 -6.18 -3.25
N LYS A 117 24.20 -6.96 -2.25
CA LYS A 117 23.50 -7.13 -0.96
C LYS A 117 23.08 -5.82 -0.28
N ALA A 118 23.88 -4.76 -0.41
CA ALA A 118 23.54 -3.44 0.13
C ALA A 118 22.32 -2.79 -0.57
N TRP A 119 22.15 -3.01 -1.87
CA TRP A 119 20.97 -2.55 -2.62
C TRP A 119 19.74 -3.36 -2.23
N MET A 120 19.86 -4.70 -2.21
CA MET A 120 18.79 -5.62 -1.76
C MET A 120 18.29 -5.23 -0.36
N ALA A 121 19.21 -5.07 0.60
CA ALA A 121 18.87 -4.66 1.96
C ALA A 121 18.18 -3.29 2.01
N ALA A 122 18.64 -2.30 1.24
CA ALA A 122 18.01 -0.97 1.20
C ALA A 122 16.58 -1.01 0.60
N TYR A 123 16.34 -1.88 -0.39
CA TYR A 123 15.01 -2.10 -0.98
C TYR A 123 14.07 -2.84 -0.03
N THR A 124 14.53 -3.91 0.63
CA THR A 124 13.77 -4.57 1.71
C THR A 124 13.42 -3.60 2.84
N GLN A 125 14.34 -2.71 3.22
CA GLN A 125 14.07 -1.68 4.23
C GLN A 125 13.04 -0.64 3.76
N ALA A 126 12.99 -0.29 2.46
CA ALA A 126 11.93 0.55 1.91
C ALA A 126 10.55 -0.11 2.07
N ALA A 127 10.45 -1.40 1.75
CA ALA A 127 9.24 -2.19 1.96
C ALA A 127 8.84 -2.29 3.44
N MET A 128 9.80 -2.53 4.34
CA MET A 128 9.56 -2.56 5.79
C MET A 128 9.02 -1.21 6.30
N ARG A 129 9.52 -0.06 5.82
CA ARG A 129 9.01 1.25 6.27
C ARG A 129 7.55 1.48 5.91
N LEU A 130 7.06 1.02 4.76
CA LEU A 130 5.63 1.07 4.40
C LEU A 130 4.78 0.22 5.34
N VAL A 131 5.19 -1.03 5.60
CA VAL A 131 4.51 -1.91 6.58
C VAL A 131 4.46 -1.27 7.97
N ARG A 132 5.55 -0.63 8.40
CA ARG A 132 5.62 0.10 9.69
C ARG A 132 4.88 1.45 9.70
N ARG A 133 4.41 1.99 8.56
CA ARG A 133 3.45 3.12 8.53
C ARG A 133 2.02 2.64 8.72
N LEU A 134 1.65 1.53 8.05
CA LEU A 134 0.35 0.86 8.21
C LEU A 134 0.09 0.48 9.67
N GLU A 135 1.05 -0.13 10.35
CA GLU A 135 0.94 -0.50 11.77
C GLU A 135 0.77 0.68 12.74
N LYS A 136 1.07 1.91 12.29
CA LYS A 136 1.05 3.13 13.12
C LYS A 136 -0.11 4.07 12.79
N GLY A 137 -0.96 3.75 11.80
CA GLY A 137 -1.98 4.70 11.33
C GLY A 137 -1.39 5.92 10.59
N VAL A 138 -0.17 5.80 10.05
CA VAL A 138 0.53 6.92 9.38
C VAL A 138 0.26 6.87 7.88
N GLU A 139 0.15 8.06 7.28
CA GLU A 139 -0.02 8.25 5.83
C GLU A 139 0.99 7.42 5.01
N LEU A 140 0.49 6.75 3.97
CA LEU A 140 1.25 5.74 3.22
C LEU A 140 2.15 6.33 2.12
N ARG A 141 2.21 7.65 1.98
CA ARG A 141 2.95 8.34 0.90
C ARG A 141 4.41 7.85 0.79
N PRO A 142 4.88 7.47 -0.42
CA PRO A 142 6.28 7.18 -0.66
C PRO A 142 7.18 8.38 -0.37
N ASN A 143 8.32 8.12 0.28
CA ASN A 143 9.34 9.14 0.53
C ASN A 143 10.47 9.08 -0.51
N CYS A 144 10.60 7.97 -1.25
CA CYS A 144 11.61 7.75 -2.30
C CYS A 144 11.13 6.70 -3.33
N THR A 145 11.75 6.66 -4.51
CA THR A 145 11.37 5.81 -5.66
C THR A 145 11.30 4.32 -5.34
N ALA A 146 12.13 3.82 -4.41
CA ALA A 146 12.03 2.46 -3.91
C ALA A 146 10.72 2.18 -3.13
N GLU A 147 10.21 3.15 -2.36
CA GLU A 147 8.92 3.00 -1.66
C GLU A 147 7.74 3.12 -2.65
N GLU A 148 7.89 3.90 -3.71
CA GLU A 148 6.88 4.06 -4.75
C GLU A 148 6.63 2.75 -5.50
N LEU A 149 7.69 2.11 -6.00
CA LEU A 149 7.58 0.81 -6.67
C LEU A 149 7.07 -0.29 -5.72
N VAL A 150 7.54 -0.31 -4.47
CA VAL A 150 7.03 -1.28 -3.50
C VAL A 150 5.54 -1.05 -3.24
N LEU A 151 5.10 0.20 -3.05
CA LEU A 151 3.68 0.48 -2.78
C LEU A 151 2.79 0.03 -3.93
N HIS A 152 3.21 0.22 -5.19
CA HIS A 152 2.52 -0.37 -6.35
C HIS A 152 2.39 -1.88 -6.21
N ARG A 153 3.48 -2.60 -5.87
CA ARG A 153 3.43 -4.05 -5.63
C ARG A 153 2.56 -4.46 -4.44
N LEU A 154 2.46 -3.63 -3.39
CA LEU A 154 1.58 -3.92 -2.25
C LEU A 154 0.11 -3.78 -2.63
N ILE A 155 -0.23 -2.81 -3.48
CA ILE A 155 -1.57 -2.62 -4.02
C ILE A 155 -1.92 -3.76 -4.98
N ASP A 156 -1.03 -4.13 -5.91
CA ASP A 156 -1.18 -5.29 -6.80
C ASP A 156 -1.50 -6.57 -6.01
N MET A 157 -0.67 -6.89 -5.01
CA MET A 157 -0.85 -8.08 -4.16
C MET A 157 -2.11 -8.02 -3.27
N ALA A 158 -2.47 -6.84 -2.77
CA ALA A 158 -3.69 -6.65 -1.98
C ALA A 158 -4.96 -6.82 -2.84
N LYS A 159 -4.88 -6.47 -4.13
CA LYS A 159 -5.93 -6.65 -5.14
C LYS A 159 -6.05 -8.12 -5.55
N ILE A 160 -4.94 -8.79 -5.87
CA ILE A 160 -4.93 -10.24 -6.17
C ILE A 160 -5.53 -11.04 -5.00
N SER A 161 -5.13 -10.77 -3.74
CA SER A 161 -5.72 -11.43 -2.57
C SER A 161 -7.17 -11.03 -2.25
N TRP A 162 -7.76 -10.07 -2.98
CA TRP A 162 -9.21 -9.80 -2.98
C TRP A 162 -9.90 -10.56 -4.12
N GLU A 163 -9.33 -10.54 -5.33
CA GLU A 163 -9.86 -11.26 -6.52
C GLU A 163 -9.82 -12.79 -6.36
N GLU A 164 -8.83 -13.33 -5.64
CA GLU A 164 -8.68 -14.77 -5.35
C GLU A 164 -9.39 -15.24 -4.06
N GLU A 165 -10.14 -14.36 -3.37
CA GLU A 165 -10.83 -14.63 -2.10
C GLU A 165 -9.97 -15.30 -1.00
N ASP A 166 -8.70 -14.86 -0.82
CA ASP A 166 -7.75 -15.40 0.19
C ASP A 166 -8.42 -15.61 1.56
N GLU A 167 -8.58 -16.87 1.96
CA GLU A 167 -9.31 -17.27 3.18
C GLU A 167 -8.74 -16.64 4.46
N VAL A 168 -7.43 -16.40 4.49
CA VAL A 168 -6.72 -15.90 5.68
C VAL A 168 -6.89 -14.40 5.79
N VAL A 169 -6.70 -13.69 4.68
CA VAL A 169 -6.97 -12.25 4.60
C VAL A 169 -8.46 -12.00 4.89
N ALA A 170 -9.36 -12.84 4.36
CA ALA A 170 -10.79 -12.80 4.63
C ALA A 170 -11.11 -13.00 6.13
N GLU A 171 -10.55 -14.02 6.80
CA GLU A 171 -10.73 -14.23 8.25
C GLU A 171 -10.11 -13.10 9.09
N ALA A 172 -8.98 -12.53 8.64
CA ALA A 172 -8.31 -11.42 9.32
C ALA A 172 -9.13 -10.12 9.29
N ILE A 173 -9.75 -9.79 8.15
CA ILE A 173 -10.59 -8.58 8.01
C ILE A 173 -12.03 -8.77 8.51
N LYS A 174 -12.48 -10.03 8.71
CA LYS A 174 -13.85 -10.43 9.05
C LYS A 174 -14.50 -9.61 10.17
N GLY A 175 -13.75 -9.35 11.24
CA GLY A 175 -14.22 -8.60 12.42
C GLY A 175 -14.08 -7.08 12.35
N LEU A 176 -13.51 -6.53 11.27
CA LEU A 176 -13.34 -5.08 11.09
C LEU A 176 -14.62 -4.45 10.49
N PRO A 177 -14.91 -3.16 10.75
CA PRO A 177 -16.07 -2.48 10.15
C PRO A 177 -16.00 -2.49 8.61
N ARG A 178 -17.17 -2.53 7.95
CA ARG A 178 -17.25 -2.55 6.48
C ARG A 178 -17.45 -1.17 5.87
N SER A 179 -16.73 -0.87 4.80
CA SER A 179 -16.83 0.37 4.02
C SER A 179 -16.99 0.11 2.52
N THR A 180 -17.46 1.11 1.78
CA THR A 180 -17.30 1.11 0.32
C THR A 180 -15.85 1.26 -0.13
N LEU A 181 -14.96 1.71 0.76
CA LEU A 181 -13.52 1.85 0.54
C LEU A 181 -12.76 0.51 0.68
N ASP A 182 -13.45 -0.60 0.98
CA ASP A 182 -12.83 -1.91 1.23
C ASP A 182 -12.27 -2.57 -0.05
N GLU A 183 -12.65 -2.07 -1.22
CA GLU A 183 -12.43 -2.66 -2.55
C GLU A 183 -11.94 -1.60 -3.57
N ASP A 184 -11.69 -0.37 -3.11
CA ASP A 184 -11.36 0.81 -3.94
C ASP A 184 -9.84 1.00 -4.04
N PHE A 185 -9.19 0.09 -4.77
CA PHE A 185 -7.73 0.09 -4.95
C PHE A 185 -7.23 1.28 -5.77
N ASP A 186 -8.08 1.82 -6.65
CA ASP A 186 -7.72 2.94 -7.52
C ASP A 186 -7.65 4.24 -6.69
N LEU A 187 -8.60 4.47 -5.78
CA LEU A 187 -8.53 5.58 -4.79
C LEU A 187 -7.30 5.49 -3.86
N VAL A 188 -6.88 4.27 -3.49
CA VAL A 188 -5.64 4.06 -2.71
C VAL A 188 -4.41 4.49 -3.50
N SER A 189 -4.39 4.28 -4.82
CA SER A 189 -3.35 4.79 -5.70
C SER A 189 -3.40 6.32 -5.76
N ASP A 190 -4.53 6.89 -6.17
CA ASP A 190 -4.71 8.33 -6.41
C ASP A 190 -4.38 9.19 -5.18
N ALA A 191 -4.66 8.70 -3.97
CA ALA A 191 -4.39 9.44 -2.72
C ALA A 191 -2.94 9.28 -2.19
N ALA A 192 -2.29 8.14 -2.44
CA ALA A 192 -0.99 7.81 -1.85
C ALA A 192 0.21 8.21 -2.74
N PHE A 193 0.03 8.32 -4.05
CA PHE A 193 1.09 8.72 -4.98
C PHE A 193 1.13 10.24 -5.23
N GLN A 194 2.17 10.69 -5.92
CA GLN A 194 2.32 12.08 -6.42
C GLN A 194 2.54 12.07 -7.94
N ASP A 195 3.25 11.05 -8.41
CA ASP A 195 3.40 10.61 -9.79
C ASP A 195 3.59 9.08 -9.79
N HIS A 196 3.78 8.48 -10.97
CA HIS A 196 4.00 7.05 -11.16
C HIS A 196 5.25 6.77 -12.02
N ASP A 197 6.21 7.69 -12.01
CA ASP A 197 7.28 7.73 -13.01
C ASP A 197 8.23 6.52 -12.89
N VAL A 198 8.30 5.83 -11.74
CA VAL A 198 9.04 4.57 -11.62
C VAL A 198 8.52 3.47 -12.54
N LEU A 199 7.22 3.46 -12.86
CA LEU A 199 6.62 2.46 -13.74
C LEU A 199 7.06 2.65 -15.20
N MET A 200 7.44 3.87 -15.61
CA MET A 200 7.98 4.12 -16.94
C MET A 200 9.28 3.35 -17.22
N LEU A 201 9.99 2.89 -16.18
CA LEU A 201 11.25 2.16 -16.31
C LEU A 201 11.10 0.71 -16.79
N PHE A 202 9.89 0.16 -16.83
CA PHE A 202 9.62 -1.14 -17.46
C PHE A 202 9.73 -1.05 -18.99
N ASP A 203 9.01 -0.09 -19.60
CA ASP A 203 8.99 0.12 -21.06
C ASP A 203 10.13 1.01 -21.57
N MET A 204 10.60 1.95 -20.74
CA MET A 204 11.58 2.98 -21.12
C MET A 204 12.80 3.02 -20.17
N PRO A 205 13.55 1.90 -20.01
CA PRO A 205 14.70 1.83 -19.11
C PRO A 205 15.82 2.83 -19.44
N GLN A 206 15.84 3.41 -20.64
CA GLN A 206 16.78 4.48 -21.03
C GLN A 206 16.66 5.76 -20.18
N LEU A 207 15.50 6.01 -19.54
CA LEU A 207 15.23 7.24 -18.78
C LEU A 207 16.21 7.46 -17.61
N ILE A 208 16.86 6.41 -17.12
CA ILE A 208 17.88 6.53 -16.06
C ILE A 208 19.12 7.33 -16.47
N ASN A 209 19.35 7.52 -17.78
CA ASN A 209 20.55 8.16 -18.32
C ASN A 209 20.30 9.60 -18.80
N THR A 210 19.05 10.05 -18.85
CA THR A 210 18.67 11.30 -19.55
C THR A 210 18.37 12.42 -18.57
N SER A 211 19.35 13.29 -18.29
CA SER A 211 19.14 14.45 -17.42
C SER A 211 18.10 15.43 -17.97
N GLU A 212 18.14 15.76 -19.27
CA GLU A 212 17.23 16.74 -19.86
C GLU A 212 15.80 16.20 -20.01
N MET A 213 15.63 14.93 -20.44
CA MET A 213 14.30 14.35 -20.64
C MET A 213 13.57 14.05 -19.32
N SER A 214 14.27 13.58 -18.28
CA SER A 214 13.64 13.39 -16.96
C SER A 214 13.30 14.74 -16.32
N GLN A 215 14.21 15.73 -16.36
CA GLN A 215 13.93 17.08 -15.83
C GLN A 215 12.79 17.79 -16.58
N MET A 216 12.62 17.55 -17.89
CA MET A 216 11.51 18.10 -18.67
C MET A 216 10.15 17.45 -18.34
N MET A 217 10.14 16.17 -17.94
CA MET A 217 8.93 15.47 -17.52
C MET A 217 8.64 15.61 -16.01
N GLY A 218 9.64 16.00 -15.21
CA GLY A 218 9.55 16.19 -13.76
C GLY A 218 10.11 15.04 -12.92
N CYS A 219 10.46 13.91 -13.54
CA CYS A 219 10.77 12.65 -12.87
C CYS A 219 11.94 12.76 -11.88
N ALA A 220 11.74 12.28 -10.66
CA ALA A 220 12.75 12.31 -9.59
C ALA A 220 13.46 10.96 -9.40
N ASN A 221 14.78 11.00 -9.16
CA ASN A 221 15.58 9.88 -8.64
C ASN A 221 15.52 8.53 -9.43
N LEU A 222 15.06 8.50 -10.69
CA LEU A 222 14.83 7.27 -11.46
C LEU A 222 16.04 6.33 -11.61
N HIS A 223 17.28 6.82 -11.47
CA HIS A 223 18.48 5.98 -11.54
C HIS A 223 18.57 5.03 -10.30
N PRO A 224 18.77 3.70 -10.44
CA PRO A 224 18.67 2.76 -9.31
C PRO A 224 19.60 2.97 -8.10
N GLN A 225 20.65 3.79 -8.23
CA GLN A 225 21.48 4.22 -7.08
C GLN A 225 20.81 5.32 -6.24
N ASP A 226 19.84 6.02 -6.81
CA ASP A 226 19.18 7.19 -6.24
C ASP A 226 17.80 6.86 -5.65
N TRP A 227 17.27 5.67 -5.92
CA TRP A 227 15.95 5.20 -5.47
C TRP A 227 15.70 5.26 -3.96
N PHE A 228 16.75 5.31 -3.15
CA PHE A 228 16.68 5.39 -1.68
C PHE A 228 16.85 6.82 -1.15
N LYS A 229 17.10 7.81 -2.02
CA LYS A 229 17.18 9.23 -1.66
C LYS A 229 15.76 9.78 -1.45
N PRO A 230 15.50 10.55 -0.37
CA PRO A 230 14.19 11.18 -0.18
C PRO A 230 13.89 12.19 -1.30
N PHE A 231 12.64 12.23 -1.76
CA PHE A 231 12.15 13.21 -2.73
C PHE A 231 12.24 14.65 -2.23
N LYS A 232 12.10 14.87 -0.91
CA LYS A 232 12.09 16.19 -0.27
C LYS A 232 12.96 16.13 0.99
N GLN A 233 13.82 17.13 1.21
CA GLN A 233 14.85 17.07 2.27
C GLN A 233 14.29 16.87 3.69
N HIS A 234 13.10 17.40 3.98
CA HIS A 234 12.44 17.22 5.28
C HIS A 234 11.91 15.79 5.53
N LEU A 235 11.78 14.97 4.49
CA LEU A 235 11.36 13.57 4.62
C LEU A 235 12.51 12.64 5.09
N THR A 236 13.74 13.15 5.25
CA THR A 236 14.87 12.40 5.82
C THR A 236 14.57 11.77 7.18
N SER A 237 13.71 12.36 8.01
CA SER A 237 13.26 11.77 9.27
C SER A 237 12.38 10.53 9.12
N ASN A 238 11.76 10.36 7.95
CA ASN A 238 10.79 9.27 7.66
C ASN A 238 11.47 8.03 7.04
N HIS A 239 12.79 8.09 6.86
CA HIS A 239 13.65 6.97 6.46
C HIS A 239 14.19 6.15 7.66
N VAL A 240 13.80 6.52 8.90
CA VAL A 240 14.22 5.91 10.18
C VAL A 240 13.17 4.91 10.68
#